data_AF-A0A482XBX1-F1
#
_entry.id   AF-A0A482XBX1-F1
#
_cell.length_a   1.000
_cell.length_b   1.000
_cell.length_c   1.000
_cell.angle_alpha   90.00
_cell.angle_beta   90.00
_cell.angle_gamma   90.00
#
_symmetry.space_group_name_H-M   'P 1'
#
loop_
_entity.id
_entity.type
_entity.pdbx_description
1 polymer ?
#
loop_
_entity_poly.entity_id
_entity_poly.type
_entity_poly.pdbx_seq_one_letter_code
_entity_poly.pdbx_strand_id
1 'polypeptide(L)'
;MCACGRFQEEYRTLSLVSRDYRPSEVYTAEFLLDYTQMGFVVSDREKNLVLYVYDPESPDSFGGQRLMHRADFHLAQHVNAMFRVRCKTTDVAADKKHLANSDKRHITMFGR
;
A
#
# COMPACT_ATOMS: atom_id res chain seq x y z
N MET A 1 0.88 8.30 -13.02
CA MET A 1 0.93 6.83 -13.22
C MET A 1 1.66 6.23 -12.02
N CYS A 2 1.13 5.16 -11.42
CA CYS A 2 1.76 4.47 -10.29
C CYS A 2 2.53 3.23 -10.78
N ALA A 3 3.78 3.04 -10.32
CA ALA A 3 4.61 1.91 -10.72
C ALA A 3 5.37 1.31 -9.52
N CYS A 4 5.45 -0.01 -9.49
CA CYS A 4 6.23 -0.79 -8.53
C CYS A 4 7.51 -1.29 -9.20
N GLY A 5 8.66 -0.88 -8.68
CA GLY A 5 9.97 -1.32 -9.11
C GLY A 5 10.59 -2.32 -8.14
N ARG A 6 11.42 -3.22 -8.65
CA ARG A 6 12.28 -4.11 -7.86
C ARG A 6 13.73 -3.81 -8.19
N PHE A 7 14.48 -3.43 -7.16
CA PHE A 7 15.93 -3.33 -7.23
C PHE A 7 16.55 -4.70 -6.93
N GLN A 8 17.45 -5.15 -7.79
CA GLN A 8 18.20 -6.40 -7.66
C GLN A 8 19.65 -6.05 -7.35
N GLU A 9 20.07 -6.26 -6.11
CA GLU A 9 21.38 -5.80 -5.61
C GLU A 9 22.56 -6.47 -6.33
N GLU A 10 22.47 -7.78 -6.58
CA GLU A 10 23.50 -8.58 -7.27
C GLU A 10 23.87 -7.99 -8.64
N TYR A 11 22.86 -7.61 -9.42
CA TYR A 11 23.04 -7.07 -10.78
C TYR A 11 22.97 -5.54 -10.83
N ARG A 12 22.81 -4.86 -9.69
CA ARG A 12 22.57 -3.41 -9.57
C ARG A 12 21.52 -2.89 -10.55
N THR A 13 20.47 -3.67 -10.78
CA THR A 13 19.47 -3.41 -11.82
C THR A 13 18.13 -3.08 -11.19
N LEU A 14 17.50 -1.99 -11.66
CA LEU A 14 16.12 -1.66 -11.34
C LEU A 14 15.22 -2.20 -12.45
N SER A 15 14.25 -3.03 -12.09
CA SER A 15 13.28 -3.64 -13.01
C SER A 15 11.87 -3.18 -12.66
N LEU A 16 11.06 -2.88 -13.68
CA LEU A 16 9.63 -2.65 -13.50
C LEU A 16 8.95 -3.99 -13.22
N VAL A 17 8.22 -4.09 -12.11
CA VAL A 17 7.46 -5.28 -11.75
C VAL A 17 6.02 -5.15 -12.22
N SER A 18 5.38 -4.04 -11.90
CA SER A 18 3.95 -3.85 -12.14
C SER A 18 3.61 -2.35 -12.18
N ARG A 19 2.55 -1.97 -12.90
CA ARG A 19 2.08 -0.57 -12.95
C ARG A 19 0.56 -0.48 -13.09
N ASP A 20 -0.03 0.63 -12.65
CA ASP A 20 -1.37 1.00 -13.09
C ASP A 20 -1.26 1.70 -14.46
N TYR A 21 -2.13 1.36 -15.40
CA TYR A 21 -2.15 1.99 -16.71
C TYR A 21 -2.96 3.29 -16.74
N ARG A 22 -3.80 3.52 -15.71
CA ARG A 22 -4.58 4.75 -15.62
C ARG A 22 -3.67 5.94 -15.30
N PRO A 23 -3.82 7.06 -16.03
CA PRO A 23 -3.17 8.29 -15.64
C PRO A 23 -3.71 8.73 -14.28
N SER A 24 -2.81 9.18 -13.41
CA SER A 24 -3.13 9.71 -12.09
C SER A 24 -2.02 10.66 -11.68
N GLU A 25 -2.41 11.82 -11.15
CA GLU A 25 -1.55 12.81 -10.53
C GLU A 25 -1.41 12.47 -9.06
N VAL A 26 -0.27 11.88 -8.71
CA VAL A 26 0.03 11.37 -7.37
C VAL A 26 0.72 12.44 -6.55
N TYR A 27 0.26 12.66 -5.32
CA TYR A 27 0.88 13.59 -4.38
C TYR A 27 1.86 12.88 -3.46
N THR A 28 1.45 11.75 -2.90
CA THR A 28 2.29 10.94 -2.02
C THR A 28 1.85 9.48 -2.06
N ALA A 29 2.75 8.57 -1.70
CA ALA A 29 2.48 7.14 -1.62
C ALA A 29 3.23 6.52 -0.44
N GLU A 30 2.62 5.52 0.21
CA GLU A 30 3.19 4.81 1.36
C GLU A 30 2.74 3.34 1.36
N PHE A 31 3.48 2.48 2.03
CA PHE A 31 3.10 1.07 2.16
C PHE A 31 2.02 0.87 3.23
N LEU A 32 1.08 -0.02 2.94
CA LEU A 32 0.15 -0.59 3.91
C LEU A 32 0.57 -2.04 4.17
N LEU A 33 0.97 -2.34 5.40
CA LEU A 33 1.44 -3.67 5.79
C LEU A 33 0.45 -4.34 6.74
N ASP A 34 -0.05 -5.49 6.32
CA ASP A 34 -0.86 -6.38 7.15
C ASP A 34 -0.23 -7.79 7.18
N TYR A 35 0.62 -8.04 8.17
CA TYR A 35 1.24 -9.35 8.41
C TYR A 35 2.00 -9.91 7.19
N THR A 36 1.31 -10.62 6.30
CA THR A 36 1.83 -11.23 5.07
C THR A 36 1.41 -10.49 3.81
N GLN A 37 0.53 -9.51 3.92
CA GLN A 37 0.03 -8.71 2.81
C GLN A 37 0.69 -7.34 2.80
N MET A 38 0.98 -6.86 1.58
CA MET A 38 1.54 -5.55 1.33
C MET A 38 0.70 -4.87 0.25
N GLY A 39 0.30 -3.64 0.53
CA GLY A 39 -0.33 -2.75 -0.44
C GLY A 39 0.41 -1.41 -0.52
N PHE A 40 0.02 -0.60 -1.49
CA PHE A 40 0.48 0.74 -1.71
C PHE A 40 -0.71 1.67 -1.59
N VAL A 41 -0.69 2.58 -0.63
CA VAL A 41 -1.69 3.64 -0.50
C VAL A 41 -1.16 4.87 -1.20
N VAL A 42 -1.97 5.43 -2.10
CA VAL A 42 -1.60 6.54 -2.96
C VAL A 42 -2.62 7.65 -2.78
N SER A 43 -2.16 8.88 -2.52
CA SER A 43 -3.02 10.07 -2.60
C SER A 43 -2.95 10.67 -3.98
N ASP A 44 -4.12 11.02 -4.54
CA ASP A 44 -4.21 11.71 -5.83
C ASP A 44 -4.66 13.18 -5.70
N ARG A 45 -4.64 13.90 -6.83
CA ARG A 45 -5.14 15.29 -6.95
C ARG A 45 -6.63 15.41 -6.66
N GLU A 46 -7.42 14.37 -6.95
CA GLU A 46 -8.87 14.37 -6.75
C GLU A 46 -9.27 14.08 -5.28
N LYS A 47 -8.29 14.11 -4.36
CA LYS A 47 -8.45 13.97 -2.91
C LYS A 47 -8.88 12.56 -2.51
N ASN A 48 -8.50 11.56 -3.32
CA ASN A 48 -8.73 10.16 -3.03
C ASN A 48 -7.46 9.53 -2.44
N LEU A 49 -7.66 8.62 -1.50
CA LEU A 49 -6.69 7.58 -1.16
C LEU A 49 -7.05 6.32 -1.90
N VAL A 50 -6.10 5.81 -2.65
CA VAL A 50 -6.26 4.62 -3.48
C VAL A 50 -5.34 3.52 -2.97
N LEU A 51 -5.88 2.33 -2.71
CA LEU A 51 -5.13 1.14 -2.34
C LEU A 51 -4.84 0.30 -3.58
N TYR A 52 -3.56 0.16 -3.90
CA TYR A 52 -3.06 -0.79 -4.89
C TYR A 52 -2.43 -2.01 -4.23
N VAL A 53 -2.56 -3.18 -4.86
CA VAL A 53 -1.91 -4.42 -4.44
C VAL A 53 -1.27 -5.09 -5.65
N TYR A 54 -0.08 -5.68 -5.46
CA TYR A 54 0.52 -6.58 -6.44
C TYR A 54 -0.02 -7.99 -6.21
N ASP A 55 -0.77 -8.52 -7.17
CA ASP A 55 -1.41 -9.82 -7.08
C ASP A 55 -1.31 -10.55 -8.43
N PRO A 56 -0.19 -11.25 -8.70
CA PRO A 56 0.07 -11.88 -9.99
C PRO A 56 -0.86 -13.06 -10.30
N GLU A 57 -1.45 -13.67 -9.27
CA GLU A 57 -2.40 -14.79 -9.41
C GLU A 57 -3.79 -14.32 -9.83
N SER A 58 -4.10 -13.03 -9.64
CA SER A 58 -5.35 -12.44 -10.12
C SER A 58 -5.38 -12.46 -11.66
N PRO A 59 -6.42 -13.01 -12.30
CA PRO A 59 -6.57 -13.01 -13.77
C PRO A 59 -6.50 -11.60 -14.37
N ASP A 60 -7.03 -10.64 -13.62
CA ASP A 60 -7.09 -9.23 -13.98
C ASP A 60 -5.73 -8.50 -13.88
N SER A 61 -4.70 -9.15 -13.36
CA SER A 61 -3.36 -8.56 -13.22
C SER A 61 -2.52 -8.64 -14.50
N PHE A 62 -3.00 -9.34 -15.53
CA PHE A 62 -2.22 -9.64 -16.74
C PHE A 62 -0.87 -10.32 -16.41
N GLY A 63 -0.92 -11.37 -15.58
CA GLY A 63 0.27 -12.08 -15.12
C GLY A 63 1.18 -11.23 -14.24
N GLY A 64 0.60 -10.34 -13.44
CA GLY A 64 1.30 -9.43 -12.53
C GLY A 64 1.75 -8.09 -13.13
N GLN A 65 1.60 -7.87 -14.44
CA GLN A 65 2.01 -6.62 -15.08
C GLN A 65 1.18 -5.40 -14.64
N ARG A 66 -0.08 -5.63 -14.24
CA ARG A 66 -1.01 -4.60 -13.78
C ARG A 66 -1.12 -4.56 -12.26
N LEU A 67 -0.93 -3.38 -11.67
CA LEU A 67 -1.21 -3.15 -10.26
C LEU A 67 -2.73 -3.14 -10.04
N MET A 68 -3.18 -3.91 -9.07
CA MET A 68 -4.59 -4.11 -8.81
C MET A 68 -5.14 -3.01 -7.91
N HIS A 69 -6.11 -2.25 -8.42
CA HIS A 69 -6.89 -1.29 -7.65
C HIS A 69 -7.86 -2.04 -6.72
N ARG A 70 -7.67 -1.94 -5.40
CA ARG A 70 -8.45 -2.72 -4.41
C ARG A 70 -9.44 -1.89 -3.61
N ALA A 71 -9.17 -0.60 -3.39
CA ALA A 71 -10.08 0.29 -2.68
C ALA A 71 -9.79 1.76 -3.01
N ASP A 72 -10.80 2.60 -2.86
CA ASP A 72 -10.75 4.05 -2.98
C ASP A 72 -11.51 4.72 -1.82
N PHE A 73 -10.93 5.79 -1.28
CA PHE A 73 -11.52 6.58 -0.20
C PHE A 73 -11.41 8.06 -0.52
N HIS A 74 -12.53 8.76 -0.60
CA HIS A 74 -12.52 10.20 -0.81
C HIS A 74 -12.37 10.94 0.53
N LEU A 75 -11.26 11.65 0.72
CA LEU A 75 -10.97 12.37 1.97
C LEU A 75 -11.42 13.83 1.97
N ALA A 76 -11.87 14.36 0.83
CA ALA A 76 -12.18 15.77 0.62
C ALA A 76 -11.03 16.75 0.94
N GLN A 77 -9.81 16.24 1.15
CA GLN A 77 -8.58 17.01 1.38
C GLN A 77 -7.38 16.37 0.68
N HIS A 78 -6.38 17.19 0.36
CA HIS A 78 -5.11 16.71 -0.18
C HIS A 78 -4.23 16.16 0.93
N VAL A 79 -3.61 15.01 0.67
CA VAL A 79 -2.62 14.39 1.54
C VAL A 79 -1.26 14.47 0.86
N ASN A 80 -0.30 15.15 1.48
CA ASN A 80 1.06 15.28 0.96
C ASN A 80 2.08 14.49 1.78
N ALA A 81 1.72 14.10 3.00
CA ALA A 81 2.59 13.36 3.90
C ALA A 81 1.87 12.11 4.43
N MET A 82 2.58 10.99 4.40
CA MET A 82 2.19 9.76 5.05
C MET A 82 3.38 9.23 5.84
N PHE A 83 3.10 8.58 6.95
CA PHE A 83 4.12 7.85 7.70
C PHE A 83 3.50 6.63 8.36
N ARG A 84 4.35 5.65 8.63
CA ARG A 84 3.92 4.34 9.09
C ARG A 84 4.46 4.02 10.47
N VAL A 85 3.58 3.53 11.34
CA VAL A 85 3.90 3.17 12.72
C VAL A 85 3.57 1.71 12.94
N ARG A 86 4.49 0.94 13.53
CA ARG A 86 4.23 -0.45 13.91
C ARG A 86 3.20 -0.50 15.03
N CYS A 87 2.20 -1.37 14.91
CA CYS A 87 1.19 -1.54 15.94
C CYS A 87 1.84 -2.05 17.23
N LYS A 88 1.46 -1.46 18.37
CA LYS A 88 1.82 -1.97 19.69
C LYS A 88 0.65 -2.77 20.25
N THR A 89 0.91 -3.99 20.66
CA THR A 89 -0.05 -4.77 21.45
C THR A 89 0.05 -4.26 22.89
N THR A 90 -0.90 -3.45 23.33
CA THR A 90 -1.04 -3.16 24.77
C THR A 90 -1.49 -4.44 25.46
N ASP A 91 -0.92 -4.72 26.63
CA ASP A 91 -1.20 -5.90 27.47
C ASP A 91 -2.60 -5.80 28.14
N VAL A 92 -3.63 -5.51 27.34
CA VAL A 92 -5.01 -5.51 27.80
C VAL A 92 -5.43 -6.96 27.87
N ALA A 93 -5.46 -7.48 29.10
CA ALA A 93 -5.94 -8.80 29.45
C ALA A 93 -7.44 -8.98 29.15
N ALA A 94 -7.82 -9.02 27.86
CA ALA A 94 -9.10 -9.48 27.36
C ALA A 94 -9.00 -9.67 25.83
N ASP A 95 -9.48 -10.80 25.30
CA ASP A 95 -9.67 -11.09 23.86
C ASP A 95 -8.46 -11.57 23.03
N LYS A 96 -7.78 -12.59 23.55
CA LYS A 96 -6.61 -13.28 22.95
C LYS A 96 -6.82 -14.04 21.63
N LYS A 97 -7.98 -13.97 20.96
CA LYS A 97 -8.19 -14.68 19.67
C LYS A 97 -8.17 -13.78 18.43
N HIS A 98 -8.52 -12.50 18.54
CA HIS A 98 -8.57 -11.58 17.39
C HIS A 98 -7.33 -10.70 17.20
N LEU A 99 -6.43 -10.67 18.20
CA LEU A 99 -5.20 -9.85 18.18
C LEU A 99 -3.92 -10.63 17.82
N ALA A 100 -4.03 -11.90 17.44
CA ALA A 100 -2.85 -12.67 17.04
C ALA A 100 -2.18 -12.01 15.82
N ASN A 101 -0.88 -11.74 15.92
CA ASN A 101 -0.05 -11.03 14.92
C ASN A 101 -0.31 -9.53 14.75
N SER A 102 -1.05 -8.88 15.66
CA SER A 102 -1.22 -7.43 15.62
C SER A 102 0.11 -6.68 15.63
N ASP A 103 1.11 -7.23 16.30
CA ASP A 103 2.49 -6.71 16.38
C ASP A 103 3.22 -6.69 15.03
N LYS A 104 2.74 -7.43 14.03
CA LYS A 104 3.30 -7.42 12.66
C LYS A 104 2.48 -6.55 11.69
N ARG A 105 1.43 -5.89 12.18
CA ARG A 105 0.65 -4.91 11.43
C ARG A 105 1.20 -3.52 11.63
N HIS A 106 1.00 -2.67 10.63
CA HIS A 106 1.37 -1.26 10.70
C HIS A 106 0.14 -0.38 10.46
N ILE A 107 0.12 0.77 11.12
CA ILE A 107 -0.84 1.84 10.87
C ILE A 107 -0.16 2.86 9.96
N THR A 108 -0.83 3.22 8.87
CA THR A 108 -0.42 4.33 8.01
C THR A 108 -1.22 5.56 8.41
N MET A 109 -0.52 6.56 8.92
CA MET A 109 -1.06 7.87 9.27
C MET A 109 -0.84 8.83 8.10
N PHE A 110 -1.76 9.77 7.91
CA PHE A 110 -1.65 10.76 6.85
C PHE A 110 -1.88 12.18 7.38
N GLY A 111 -1.27 13.16 6.72
CA GLY A 111 -1.33 14.57 7.04
C GLY A 111 -1.16 15.45 5.79
N ARG A 112 -1.39 16.75 5.99
CA ARG A 112 -1.25 17.76 4.95
C ARG A 112 0.19 18.28 4.85
#